data_AF-A0A3E0TNS8-F1
#
_entry.id   AF-A0A3E0TNS8-F1
#
_cell.length_a   1.000
_cell.length_b   1.000
_cell.length_c   1.000
_cell.angle_alpha   90.00
_cell.angle_beta   90.00
_cell.angle_gamma   90.00
#
_symmetry.space_group_name_H-M   'P 1'
#
loop_
_entity.id
_entity.type
_entity.pdbx_description
1 polymer ?
#
loop_
_entity_poly.entity_id
_entity_poly.type
_entity_poly.pdbx_seq_one_letter_code
_entity_poly.pdbx_strand_id
1 'polypeptide(L)'
;MSDEQLEQAQMSSEQVAENDLLDQQWSTLVEDWQSQPYEKVDMTKLVKQLKKRTLAAKAILGFDVLATVSLFSILAHLFTEQESDWPSIIYIAFAAFGSLIYTIIEFKIRIKTWRMDASDPEQVFEKNISGVKGAIQYAKLWIVSCYLLAPVMNWYLWEVSKTQDDNMLPMFLFANGLLTVMVVGAYLYKRKRVKELENINKILNE
;
A
#
# COMPACT_ATOMS: atom_id res chain seq x y z
N MET A 1 -10.77 59.61 53.85
CA MET A 1 -9.94 58.59 53.18
C MET A 1 -8.51 58.95 53.46
N SER A 2 -7.74 58.03 54.05
CA SER A 2 -6.28 58.22 54.15
C SER A 2 -5.64 58.04 52.77
N ASP A 3 -4.48 58.63 52.56
CA ASP A 3 -3.74 58.49 51.30
C ASP A 3 -3.47 57.02 50.93
N GLU A 4 -3.31 56.14 51.94
CA GLU A 4 -3.21 54.68 51.75
C GLU A 4 -4.46 54.05 51.11
N GLN A 5 -5.66 54.56 51.40
CA GLN A 5 -6.90 54.06 50.81
C GLN A 5 -7.06 54.52 49.35
N LEU A 6 -6.47 55.67 48.99
CA LEU A 6 -6.42 56.15 47.61
C LEU A 6 -5.40 55.36 46.79
N GLU A 7 -4.22 55.08 47.34
CA GLU A 7 -3.22 54.22 46.70
C GLU A 7 -3.72 52.78 46.51
N GLN A 8 -4.39 52.18 47.50
CA GLN A 8 -4.99 50.85 47.35
C GLN A 8 -6.11 50.81 46.30
N ALA A 9 -6.94 51.85 46.21
CA ALA A 9 -7.97 51.94 45.19
C ALA A 9 -7.37 52.12 43.78
N GLN A 10 -6.30 52.90 43.67
CA GLN A 10 -5.57 53.08 42.41
C GLN A 10 -4.88 51.79 41.96
N MET A 11 -4.12 51.12 42.85
CA MET A 11 -3.50 49.83 42.54
C MET A 11 -4.52 48.75 42.17
N SER A 12 -5.66 48.70 42.88
CA SER A 12 -6.74 47.77 42.56
C SER A 12 -7.36 48.06 41.19
N SER A 13 -7.50 49.33 40.82
CA SER A 13 -8.02 49.73 39.50
C SER A 13 -7.04 49.43 38.36
N GLU A 14 -5.74 49.60 38.60
CA GLU A 14 -4.68 49.27 37.65
C GLU A 14 -4.56 47.76 37.44
N GLN A 15 -4.67 46.96 38.51
CA GLN A 15 -4.72 45.49 38.41
C GLN A 15 -5.97 44.99 37.66
N VAL A 16 -7.12 45.64 37.83
CA VAL A 16 -8.33 45.30 37.07
C VAL A 16 -8.14 45.62 35.59
N ALA A 17 -7.53 46.76 35.26
CA ALA A 17 -7.23 47.14 33.88
C ALA A 17 -6.19 46.23 33.21
N GLU A 18 -5.18 45.77 33.96
CA GLU A 18 -4.15 44.84 33.47
C GLU A 18 -4.72 43.45 33.19
N ASN A 19 -5.60 42.94 34.05
CA ASN A 19 -6.29 41.67 33.84
C ASN A 19 -7.24 41.71 32.62
N ASP A 20 -7.96 42.81 32.43
CA ASP A 20 -8.85 43.00 31.27
C ASP A 20 -8.06 43.08 29.95
N LEU A 21 -6.87 43.70 29.98
CA LEU A 21 -5.91 43.69 28.87
C LEU A 21 -5.38 42.29 28.55
N LEU A 22 -5.04 41.49 29.57
CA LEU A 22 -4.60 40.10 29.39
C LEU A 22 -5.70 39.23 28.79
N ASP A 23 -6.94 39.36 29.24
CA ASP A 23 -8.08 38.61 28.68
C ASP A 23 -8.36 38.99 27.21
N GLN A 24 -8.22 40.27 26.85
CA GLN A 24 -8.29 40.71 25.46
C GLN A 24 -7.15 40.14 24.60
N GLN A 25 -5.93 40.09 25.13
CA GLN A 25 -4.80 39.49 24.41
C GLN A 25 -4.96 37.97 24.24
N TRP A 26 -5.43 37.28 25.29
CA TRP A 26 -5.72 35.85 25.23
C TRP A 26 -6.83 35.52 24.24
N SER A 27 -7.92 36.28 24.23
CA SER A 27 -9.00 36.08 23.27
C SER A 27 -8.53 36.32 21.83
N THR A 28 -7.73 37.35 21.59
CA THR A 28 -7.11 37.61 20.29
C THR A 28 -6.20 36.47 19.85
N LEU A 29 -5.37 35.93 20.76
CA LEU A 29 -4.50 34.79 20.48
C LEU A 29 -5.31 33.51 20.19
N VAL A 30 -6.41 33.28 20.92
CA VAL A 30 -7.30 32.14 20.69
C VAL A 30 -7.99 32.27 19.34
N GLU A 31 -8.47 33.46 18.99
CA GLU A 31 -9.13 33.72 17.71
C GLU A 31 -8.15 33.63 16.54
N ASP A 32 -6.92 34.10 16.70
CA ASP A 32 -5.83 33.91 15.73
C ASP A 32 -5.45 32.42 15.58
N TRP A 33 -5.34 31.69 16.70
CA TRP A 33 -5.09 30.25 16.71
C TRP A 33 -6.24 29.44 16.07
N GLN A 34 -7.49 29.86 16.27
CA GLN A 34 -8.67 29.21 15.69
C GLN A 34 -8.92 29.60 14.23
N SER A 35 -8.50 30.80 13.82
CA SER A 35 -8.67 31.32 12.46
C SER A 35 -7.56 30.91 11.49
N GLN A 36 -6.50 30.24 11.99
CA GLN A 36 -5.49 29.69 11.12
C GLN A 36 -6.13 28.80 10.04
N PRO A 37 -5.87 29.04 8.75
CA PRO A 37 -6.46 28.30 7.65
C PRO A 37 -5.72 26.97 7.49
N TYR A 38 -5.84 26.07 8.47
CA TYR A 38 -5.43 24.69 8.26
C TYR A 38 -6.60 23.92 7.66
N GLU A 39 -6.39 23.35 6.47
CA GLU A 39 -7.29 22.36 5.93
C GLU A 39 -7.31 21.18 6.91
N LYS A 40 -8.35 21.06 7.73
CA LYS A 40 -8.53 19.94 8.66
C LYS A 40 -8.53 18.65 7.86
N VAL A 41 -7.37 17.99 7.80
CA VAL A 41 -7.26 16.68 7.17
C VAL A 41 -8.23 15.76 7.91
N ASP A 42 -9.20 15.25 7.16
CA ASP A 42 -10.22 14.38 7.71
C ASP A 42 -9.58 13.02 8.04
N MET A 43 -9.04 12.91 9.26
CA MET A 43 -8.38 11.72 9.77
C MET A 43 -9.31 10.51 9.73
N THR A 44 -10.62 10.72 9.88
CA THR A 44 -11.60 9.62 9.80
C THR A 44 -11.69 9.05 8.39
N LYS A 45 -11.64 9.90 7.36
CA LYS A 45 -11.58 9.47 5.96
C LYS A 45 -10.27 8.71 5.68
N LEU A 46 -9.14 9.22 6.18
CA LEU A 46 -7.84 8.57 6.01
C LEU A 46 -7.83 7.16 6.63
N VAL A 47 -8.30 7.03 7.87
CA VAL A 47 -8.41 5.74 8.58
C VAL A 47 -9.34 4.79 7.83
N LYS A 48 -10.50 5.26 7.34
CA LYS A 48 -11.43 4.44 6.56
C LYS A 48 -10.80 3.95 5.26
N GLN A 49 -10.05 4.82 4.57
CA GLN A 49 -9.33 4.47 3.35
C GLN A 49 -8.23 3.43 3.63
N LEU A 50 -7.47 3.59 4.72
CA LEU A 50 -6.45 2.64 5.13
C LEU A 50 -7.03 1.27 5.47
N LYS A 51 -8.15 1.22 6.19
CA LYS A 51 -8.87 -0.03 6.48
C LYS A 51 -9.32 -0.71 5.19
N LYS A 52 -9.91 0.03 4.24
CA LYS A 52 -10.33 -0.50 2.94
C LYS A 52 -9.13 -1.04 2.12
N ARG A 53 -8.03 -0.28 2.05
CA ARG A 53 -6.78 -0.71 1.37
C ARG A 53 -6.21 -1.98 2.01
N THR A 54 -6.21 -2.05 3.34
CA THR A 54 -5.73 -3.22 4.10
C THR A 54 -6.60 -4.45 3.83
N LEU A 55 -7.92 -4.29 3.82
CA LEU A 55 -8.85 -5.37 3.52
C LEU A 55 -8.67 -5.89 2.09
N ALA A 56 -8.56 -4.98 1.11
CA ALA A 56 -8.28 -5.36 -0.27
C ALA A 56 -6.94 -6.12 -0.40
N ALA A 57 -5.90 -5.66 0.28
CA ALA A 57 -4.60 -6.35 0.28
C ALA A 57 -4.66 -7.73 0.97
N LYS A 58 -5.47 -7.91 2.00
CA LYS A 58 -5.69 -9.22 2.62
C LYS A 58 -6.47 -10.15 1.69
N ALA A 59 -7.47 -9.64 0.98
CA ALA A 59 -8.24 -10.41 0.01
C ALA A 59 -7.38 -10.88 -1.17
N ILE A 60 -6.51 -10.01 -1.70
CA ILE A 60 -5.55 -10.37 -2.76
C ILE A 60 -4.62 -11.48 -2.27
N LEU A 61 -4.01 -11.32 -1.08
CA LEU A 61 -3.15 -12.36 -0.51
C LEU A 61 -3.91 -13.69 -0.33
N GLY A 62 -5.18 -13.63 0.10
CA GLY A 62 -6.02 -14.82 0.21
C GLY A 62 -6.22 -15.53 -1.14
N PHE A 63 -6.41 -14.76 -2.21
CA PHE A 63 -6.50 -15.30 -3.57
C PHE A 63 -5.16 -15.91 -4.03
N ASP A 64 -4.04 -15.25 -3.75
CA ASP A 64 -2.70 -15.74 -4.11
C ASP A 64 -2.35 -17.04 -3.36
N VAL A 65 -2.76 -17.18 -2.10
CA VAL A 65 -2.64 -18.43 -1.34
C VAL A 65 -3.51 -19.54 -1.95
N LEU A 66 -4.77 -19.24 -2.29
CA LEU A 66 -5.66 -20.22 -2.94
C LEU A 66 -5.11 -20.67 -4.29
N ALA A 67 -4.60 -19.74 -5.10
CA ALA A 67 -3.96 -20.04 -6.38
C ALA A 67 -2.69 -20.90 -6.21
N THR A 68 -1.92 -20.66 -5.15
CA THR A 68 -0.75 -21.49 -4.84
C THR A 68 -1.17 -22.92 -4.48
N VAL A 69 -2.19 -23.08 -3.64
CA VAL A 69 -2.72 -24.40 -3.27
C VAL A 69 -3.26 -25.13 -4.50
N SER A 70 -4.01 -24.46 -5.37
CA SER A 70 -4.54 -25.09 -6.58
C SER A 70 -3.45 -25.53 -7.54
N LEU A 71 -2.36 -24.77 -7.68
CA LEU A 71 -1.19 -25.18 -8.49
C LEU A 71 -0.54 -26.46 -7.94
N PHE A 72 -0.40 -26.59 -6.62
CA PHE A 72 0.10 -27.84 -6.01
C PHE A 72 -0.87 -29.01 -6.18
N SER A 73 -2.19 -28.77 -6.12
CA SER A 73 -3.20 -29.78 -6.40
C SER A 73 -3.14 -30.27 -7.85
N ILE A 74 -3.01 -29.35 -8.81
CA ILE A 74 -2.83 -29.69 -10.23
C ILE A 74 -1.54 -30.48 -10.42
N LEU A 75 -0.43 -30.05 -9.81
CA LEU A 75 0.84 -30.76 -9.89
C LEU A 75 0.74 -32.20 -9.37
N ALA A 76 0.10 -32.39 -8.21
CA ALA A 76 -0.12 -33.72 -7.64
C ALA A 76 -1.00 -34.58 -8.57
N HIS A 77 -2.01 -34.00 -9.19
CA HIS A 77 -2.86 -34.70 -10.15
C HIS A 77 -2.09 -35.14 -11.41
N LEU A 78 -1.24 -34.28 -11.96
CA LEU A 78 -0.40 -34.63 -13.12
C LEU A 78 0.51 -35.83 -12.84
N PHE A 79 1.05 -35.95 -11.61
CA PHE A 79 1.85 -37.12 -11.22
C PHE A 79 1.04 -38.42 -11.09
N THR A 80 -0.28 -38.35 -10.95
CA THR A 80 -1.16 -39.54 -10.91
C THR A 80 -1.60 -39.98 -12.30
N GLU A 81 -1.51 -39.12 -13.31
CA GLU A 81 -1.86 -39.46 -14.68
C GLU A 81 -0.72 -40.21 -15.37
N GLN A 82 -1.05 -41.35 -15.98
CA GLN A 82 -0.06 -42.24 -16.59
C GLN A 82 0.52 -41.72 -17.92
N GLU A 83 -0.14 -40.73 -18.54
CA GLU A 83 0.26 -40.13 -19.83
C GLU A 83 0.65 -38.63 -19.70
N SER A 84 0.99 -38.17 -18.51
CA SER A 84 1.32 -36.75 -18.30
C SER A 84 2.63 -36.36 -19.00
N ASP A 85 2.63 -35.25 -19.72
CA ASP A 85 3.80 -34.77 -20.46
C ASP A 85 4.78 -34.04 -19.53
N TRP A 86 6.07 -34.31 -19.72
CA TRP A 86 7.13 -33.68 -18.94
C TRP A 86 7.15 -32.14 -19.03
N PRO A 87 6.90 -31.50 -20.19
CA PRO A 87 6.82 -30.04 -20.29
C PRO A 87 5.77 -29.44 -19.35
N SER A 88 4.55 -29.99 -19.28
CA SER A 88 3.53 -29.47 -18.35
C SER A 88 3.89 -29.70 -16.89
N ILE A 89 4.47 -30.86 -16.54
CA ILE A 89 4.93 -31.11 -15.17
C ILE A 89 5.97 -30.06 -14.75
N ILE A 90 6.99 -29.81 -15.60
CA ILE A 90 8.05 -28.84 -15.28
C ILE A 90 7.47 -27.42 -15.19
N TYR A 91 6.59 -27.04 -16.12
CA TYR A 91 5.96 -25.72 -16.13
C TYR A 91 5.10 -25.49 -14.88
N ILE A 92 4.23 -26.44 -14.52
CA ILE A 92 3.37 -26.33 -13.35
C ILE A 92 4.19 -26.41 -12.06
N ALA A 93 5.24 -27.25 -11.99
CA ALA A 93 6.14 -27.28 -10.84
C ALA A 93 6.82 -25.91 -10.64
N PHE A 94 7.36 -25.32 -11.70
CA PHE A 94 7.95 -24.00 -11.65
C PHE A 94 6.94 -22.93 -11.20
N ALA A 95 5.71 -22.98 -11.73
CA ALA A 95 4.64 -22.08 -11.31
C ALA A 95 4.26 -22.27 -9.84
N ALA A 96 4.13 -23.51 -9.35
CA ALA A 96 3.75 -23.83 -7.97
C ALA A 96 4.81 -23.34 -6.97
N PHE A 97 6.09 -23.69 -7.19
CA PHE A 97 7.18 -23.24 -6.32
C PHE A 97 7.42 -21.73 -6.45
N GLY A 98 7.32 -21.17 -7.65
CA GLY A 98 7.39 -19.73 -7.87
C GLY A 98 6.29 -18.98 -7.13
N SER A 99 5.06 -19.48 -7.17
CA SER A 99 3.90 -18.91 -6.47
C SER A 99 4.05 -18.99 -4.95
N LEU A 100 4.62 -20.09 -4.43
CA LEU A 100 4.93 -20.21 -2.99
C LEU A 100 5.96 -19.17 -2.55
N ILE A 101 7.04 -18.99 -3.31
CA ILE A 101 8.05 -17.98 -3.00
C ILE A 101 7.43 -16.57 -3.10
N TYR A 102 6.62 -16.32 -4.12
CA TYR A 102 5.92 -15.05 -4.33
C TYR A 102 5.04 -14.69 -3.12
N THR A 103 4.17 -15.60 -2.69
CA THR A 103 3.25 -15.39 -1.55
C THR A 103 3.99 -15.15 -0.23
N ILE A 104 5.11 -15.85 0.01
CA ILE A 104 5.95 -15.61 1.19
C ILE A 104 6.53 -14.20 1.17
N ILE A 105 7.06 -13.74 0.03
CA ILE A 105 7.63 -12.39 -0.09
C ILE A 105 6.53 -11.34 0.03
N GLU A 106 5.39 -11.54 -0.62
CA GLU A 106 4.23 -10.64 -0.54
C GLU A 106 3.76 -10.47 0.92
N PHE A 107 3.64 -11.58 1.66
CA PHE A 107 3.27 -11.54 3.07
C PHE A 107 4.30 -10.74 3.89
N LYS A 108 5.61 -10.97 3.66
CA LYS A 108 6.69 -10.22 4.33
C LYS A 108 6.63 -8.72 4.05
N ILE A 109 6.27 -8.31 2.83
CA ILE A 109 6.12 -6.89 2.47
C ILE A 109 4.97 -6.26 3.27
N ARG A 110 3.86 -6.97 3.45
CA ARG A 110 2.61 -6.42 4.02
C ARG A 110 2.51 -6.52 5.53
N ILE A 111 3.16 -7.51 6.15
CA ILE A 111 3.05 -7.77 7.58
C ILE A 111 3.51 -6.58 8.44
N LYS A 112 4.52 -5.82 7.98
CA LYS A 112 5.01 -4.63 8.69
C LYS A 112 3.90 -3.60 8.88
N THR A 113 3.17 -3.28 7.81
CA THR A 113 2.07 -2.30 7.86
C THR A 113 0.85 -2.84 8.61
N TRP A 114 0.61 -4.16 8.56
CA TRP A 114 -0.54 -4.77 9.25
C TRP A 114 -0.40 -4.83 10.76
N ARG A 115 0.84 -4.85 11.28
CA ARG A 115 1.14 -4.83 12.71
C ARG A 115 1.12 -3.44 13.34
N MET A 116 1.15 -2.38 12.52
CA MET A 116 1.08 -1.01 13.02
C MET A 116 -0.31 -0.71 13.55
N ASP A 117 -0.38 -0.18 14.76
CA ASP A 117 -1.60 0.39 15.31
C ASP A 117 -1.93 1.72 14.60
N ALA A 118 -3.19 2.14 14.72
CA ALA A 118 -3.73 3.33 14.05
C ALA A 118 -4.61 4.09 15.05
N SER A 119 -4.10 4.21 16.26
CA SER A 119 -4.81 4.69 17.45
C SER A 119 -4.71 6.21 17.59
N ASP A 120 -3.58 6.77 17.19
CA ASP A 120 -3.19 8.16 17.25
C ASP A 120 -2.85 8.70 15.84
N PRO A 121 -2.96 10.03 15.62
CA PRO A 121 -2.75 10.64 14.31
C PRO A 121 -1.39 10.34 13.69
N GLU A 122 -0.32 10.37 14.47
CA GLU A 122 1.04 10.13 13.99
C GLU A 122 1.23 8.69 13.48
N GLN A 123 0.77 7.70 14.24
CA GLN A 123 0.78 6.31 13.80
C GLN A 123 -0.09 6.07 12.55
N VAL A 124 -1.21 6.78 12.39
CA VAL A 124 -2.03 6.71 11.16
C VAL A 124 -1.24 7.19 9.95
N PHE A 125 -0.47 8.26 10.08
CA PHE A 125 0.41 8.75 9.01
C PHE A 125 1.55 7.78 8.71
N GLU A 126 2.24 7.28 9.75
CA GLU A 126 3.32 6.31 9.57
C GLU A 126 2.81 5.03 8.88
N LYS A 127 1.64 4.54 9.28
CA LYS A 127 0.97 3.40 8.67
C LYS A 127 0.64 3.66 7.20
N ASN A 128 0.21 4.87 6.85
CA ASN A 128 -0.03 5.22 5.44
C ASN A 128 1.27 5.20 4.62
N ILE A 129 2.33 5.84 5.11
CA ILE A 129 3.65 5.87 4.45
C ILE A 129 4.19 4.45 4.27
N SER A 130 4.14 3.65 5.33
CA SER A 130 4.50 2.23 5.34
C SER A 130 3.71 1.44 4.30
N GLY A 131 2.39 1.66 4.22
CA GLY A 131 1.52 1.04 3.22
C GLY A 131 1.85 1.44 1.78
N VAL A 132 2.19 2.71 1.52
CA VAL A 132 2.63 3.17 0.20
C VAL A 132 3.97 2.55 -0.18
N LYS A 133 4.95 2.49 0.73
CA LYS A 133 6.24 1.82 0.51
C LYS A 133 6.05 0.33 0.22
N GLY A 134 5.20 -0.35 0.98
CA GLY A 134 4.84 -1.75 0.74
C GLY A 134 4.17 -1.97 -0.62
N ALA A 135 3.27 -1.06 -1.03
CA ALA A 135 2.66 -1.10 -2.36
C ALA A 135 3.68 -0.95 -3.50
N ILE A 136 4.69 -0.09 -3.34
CA ILE A 136 5.78 0.06 -4.32
C ILE A 136 6.62 -1.22 -4.40
N GLN A 137 6.96 -1.82 -3.26
CA GLN A 137 7.70 -3.08 -3.21
C GLN A 137 6.92 -4.22 -3.85
N TYR A 138 5.63 -4.32 -3.55
CA TYR A 138 4.72 -5.28 -4.18
C TYR A 138 4.68 -5.10 -5.70
N ALA A 139 4.57 -3.87 -6.19
CA ALA A 139 4.57 -3.60 -7.63
C ALA A 139 5.89 -4.02 -8.30
N LYS A 140 7.04 -3.82 -7.61
CA LYS A 140 8.34 -4.31 -8.09
C LYS A 140 8.38 -5.84 -8.14
N LEU A 141 7.88 -6.50 -7.09
CA LEU A 141 7.78 -7.96 -7.04
C LEU A 141 6.97 -8.48 -8.23
N TRP A 142 5.78 -7.92 -8.47
CA TRP A 142 4.93 -8.28 -9.60
C TRP A 142 5.66 -8.14 -10.95
N ILE A 143 6.33 -7.01 -11.20
CA ILE A 143 7.10 -6.79 -12.44
C ILE A 143 8.19 -7.86 -12.61
N VAL A 144 8.98 -8.11 -11.54
CA VAL A 144 10.06 -9.11 -11.58
C VAL A 144 9.50 -10.51 -11.83
N SER A 145 8.39 -10.87 -11.19
CA SER A 145 7.71 -12.14 -11.41
C SER A 145 7.24 -12.32 -12.85
N CYS A 146 6.70 -11.27 -13.48
CA CYS A 146 6.34 -11.32 -14.91
C CYS A 146 7.56 -11.58 -15.81
N TYR A 147 8.68 -10.90 -15.55
CA TYR A 147 9.92 -11.12 -16.32
C TYR A 147 10.51 -12.51 -16.12
N LEU A 148 10.39 -13.07 -14.92
CA LEU A 148 10.87 -14.41 -14.58
C LEU A 148 9.97 -15.49 -15.20
N LEU A 149 8.65 -15.27 -15.23
CA LEU A 149 7.68 -16.21 -15.83
C LEU A 149 7.75 -16.21 -17.36
N ALA A 150 8.06 -15.07 -17.99
CA ALA A 150 8.08 -14.92 -19.45
C ALA A 150 8.92 -15.97 -20.21
N PRO A 151 10.21 -16.21 -19.88
CA PRO A 151 11.00 -17.22 -20.57
C PRO A 151 10.47 -18.63 -20.35
N VAL A 152 10.01 -18.96 -19.14
CA VAL A 152 9.49 -20.29 -18.81
C VAL A 152 8.20 -20.58 -19.58
N MET A 153 7.30 -19.60 -19.64
CA MET A 153 6.06 -19.70 -20.40
C MET A 153 6.32 -19.85 -21.91
N ASN A 154 7.21 -19.04 -22.47
CA ASN A 154 7.53 -19.13 -23.91
C ASN A 154 8.24 -20.45 -24.24
N TRP A 155 9.10 -20.95 -23.36
CA TRP A 155 9.69 -22.28 -23.52
C TRP A 155 8.62 -23.39 -23.48
N TYR A 156 7.69 -23.35 -22.52
CA TYR A 156 6.59 -24.31 -22.45
C TYR A 156 5.73 -24.31 -23.71
N LEU A 157 5.31 -23.13 -24.19
CA LEU A 157 4.53 -23.01 -25.43
C LEU A 157 5.29 -23.54 -26.64
N TRP A 158 6.63 -23.40 -26.66
CA TRP A 158 7.46 -23.95 -27.71
C TRP A 158 7.51 -25.48 -27.66
N GLU A 159 7.61 -26.09 -26.47
CA GLU A 159 7.56 -27.55 -26.34
C GLU A 159 6.20 -28.12 -26.76
N VAL A 160 5.10 -27.50 -26.35
CA VAL A 160 3.75 -27.89 -26.77
C VAL A 160 3.58 -27.74 -28.28
N SER A 161 4.23 -26.75 -28.90
CA SER A 161 4.17 -26.56 -30.37
C SER A 161 4.84 -27.64 -31.19
N LYS A 162 5.64 -28.51 -30.57
CA LYS A 162 6.23 -29.66 -31.26
C LYS A 162 5.29 -30.85 -31.31
N THR A 163 4.33 -30.93 -30.39
CA THR A 163 3.40 -32.05 -30.27
C THR A 163 2.02 -31.71 -30.82
N GLN A 164 1.71 -30.43 -30.98
CA GLN A 164 0.45 -29.95 -31.52
C GLN A 164 0.59 -29.59 -33.00
N ASP A 165 -0.25 -30.17 -33.86
CA ASP A 165 -0.25 -29.89 -35.32
C ASP A 165 -0.89 -28.54 -35.68
N ASP A 166 -1.54 -27.88 -34.71
CA ASP A 166 -2.25 -26.62 -34.90
C ASP A 166 -1.33 -25.40 -34.89
N ASN A 167 -1.76 -24.33 -35.56
CA ASN A 167 -1.07 -23.05 -35.50
C ASN A 167 -1.13 -22.46 -34.08
N MET A 168 -0.02 -22.56 -33.34
CA MET A 168 0.09 -22.07 -31.96
C MET A 168 0.37 -20.55 -31.84
N LEU A 169 0.55 -19.83 -32.95
CA LEU A 169 0.82 -18.40 -32.95
C LEU A 169 -0.20 -17.57 -32.14
N PRO A 170 -1.53 -17.84 -32.20
CA PRO A 170 -2.49 -17.14 -31.36
C PRO A 170 -2.23 -17.30 -29.86
N MET A 171 -1.76 -18.49 -29.44
CA MET A 171 -1.45 -18.76 -28.03
C MET A 171 -0.22 -17.99 -27.56
N PHE A 172 0.82 -17.92 -28.39
CA PHE A 172 2.00 -17.07 -28.11
C PHE A 172 1.64 -15.59 -28.02
N LEU A 173 0.83 -15.08 -28.95
CA LEU A 173 0.39 -13.68 -28.93
C LEU A 173 -0.46 -13.37 -27.71
N PHE A 174 -1.39 -14.25 -27.35
CA PHE A 174 -2.22 -14.08 -26.17
C PHE A 174 -1.37 -14.06 -24.89
N ALA A 175 -0.47 -15.03 -24.73
CA ALA A 175 0.32 -15.17 -23.52
C ALA A 175 1.29 -13.99 -23.30
N ASN A 176 2.00 -13.59 -24.36
CA ASN A 176 2.89 -12.42 -24.30
C ASN A 176 2.12 -11.09 -24.21
N GLY A 177 0.94 -11.00 -24.86
CA GLY A 177 0.05 -9.86 -24.75
C GLY A 177 -0.45 -9.67 -23.31
N LEU A 178 -0.90 -10.75 -22.67
CA LEU A 178 -1.32 -10.74 -21.28
C LEU A 178 -0.18 -10.32 -20.33
N LEU A 179 1.02 -10.89 -20.50
CA LEU A 179 2.20 -10.47 -19.74
C LEU A 179 2.51 -8.99 -19.92
N THR A 180 2.42 -8.49 -21.15
CA THR A 180 2.66 -7.07 -21.44
C THR A 180 1.66 -6.18 -20.71
N VAL A 181 0.37 -6.53 -20.75
CA VAL A 181 -0.68 -5.81 -20.01
C VAL A 181 -0.42 -5.84 -18.50
N MET A 182 -0.02 -6.99 -17.95
CA MET A 182 0.31 -7.12 -16.52
C MET A 182 1.51 -6.24 -16.13
N VAL A 183 2.59 -6.26 -16.91
CA VAL A 183 3.80 -5.45 -16.65
C VAL A 183 3.48 -3.95 -16.75
N VAL A 184 2.73 -3.53 -17.78
CA VAL A 184 2.30 -2.14 -17.94
C VAL A 184 1.42 -1.71 -16.77
N GLY A 185 0.43 -2.54 -16.40
CA GLY A 185 -0.43 -2.29 -15.25
C GLY A 185 0.36 -2.13 -13.94
N ALA A 186 1.32 -3.02 -13.70
CA ALA A 186 2.20 -2.96 -12.54
C ALA A 186 3.09 -1.70 -12.54
N TYR A 187 3.60 -1.31 -13.71
CA TYR A 187 4.39 -0.09 -13.86
C TYR A 187 3.57 1.17 -13.59
N LEU A 188 2.36 1.28 -14.15
CA LEU A 188 1.45 2.39 -13.90
C LEU A 188 1.06 2.48 -12.42
N TYR A 189 0.76 1.32 -11.80
CA TYR A 189 0.47 1.23 -10.38
C TYR A 189 1.65 1.69 -9.52
N LYS A 190 2.87 1.21 -9.81
CA LYS A 190 4.11 1.66 -9.16
C LYS A 190 4.29 3.17 -9.30
N ARG A 191 4.17 3.71 -10.52
CA ARG A 191 4.33 5.15 -10.79
C ARG A 191 3.38 6.00 -9.97
N LYS A 192 2.10 5.57 -9.87
CA LYS A 192 1.10 6.25 -9.03
C LYS A 192 1.51 6.29 -7.55
N ARG A 193 2.01 5.16 -7.01
CA ARG A 193 2.41 5.07 -5.60
C ARG A 193 3.70 5.82 -5.29
N VAL A 194 4.65 5.88 -6.23
CA VAL A 194 5.86 6.69 -6.09
C VAL A 194 5.52 8.17 -6.00
N LYS A 195 4.63 8.67 -6.88
CA LYS A 195 4.16 10.07 -6.80
C LYS A 195 3.43 10.38 -5.49
N GLU A 196 2.59 9.45 -4.99
CA GLU A 196 1.93 9.59 -3.69
C GLU A 196 2.96 9.72 -2.56
N LEU A 197 4.04 8.93 -2.59
CA LEU A 197 5.11 9.00 -1.60
C LEU A 197 5.92 10.31 -1.69
N GLU A 198 6.24 10.76 -2.90
CA GLU A 198 6.95 12.03 -3.14
C GLU A 198 6.14 13.23 -2.60
N ASN A 199 4.83 13.25 -2.86
CA ASN A 199 3.95 14.29 -2.33
C ASN A 199 3.89 14.29 -0.81
N ILE A 200 3.78 13.12 -0.17
CA ILE A 200 3.77 13.01 1.29
C ILE A 200 5.11 13.51 1.88
N ASN A 201 6.24 13.12 1.29
CA ASN A 201 7.55 13.58 1.75
C ASN A 201 7.75 15.08 1.58
N LYS A 202 7.17 15.68 0.52
CA LYS A 202 7.21 17.13 0.32
C LYS A 202 6.48 17.86 1.46
N ILE A 203 5.27 17.41 1.79
CA ILE A 203 4.47 17.99 2.89
C ILE A 203 5.18 17.82 4.25
N LEU A 204 5.92 16.74 4.47
CA LEU A 204 6.63 16.50 5.73
C LEU A 204 7.86 17.39 5.93
N ASN A 205 8.44 17.87 4.83
CA ASN A 205 9.69 18.65 4.83
C ASN A 205 9.45 20.16 4.61
N GLU A 206 8.20 20.57 4.39
CA GLU A 206 7.73 21.96 4.38
C GLU A 206 7.30 22.38 5.79
#